data_AF-A0A520BPM1-F1
#
_entry.id   AF-A0A520BPM1-F1
#
_cell.length_a   1.000
_cell.length_b   1.000
_cell.length_c   1.000
_cell.angle_alpha   90.00
_cell.angle_beta   90.00
_cell.angle_gamma   90.00
#
_symmetry.space_group_name_H-M   'P 1'
#
loop_
_entity.id
_entity.type
_entity.pdbx_description
1 polymer ?
#
loop_
_entity_poly.entity_id
_entity_poly.type
_entity_poly.pdbx_seq_one_letter_code
_entity_poly.pdbx_strand_id
1 'polypeptide(L)'
;MCKSIILLLIVNINGFFLVDSKASINHSHSLEKHVAYTINKSEQSGINTFVATQQQVVNLSIAAQFWGFLKYHHPAVAKGDFNWDAKLFELLPSIIASKNNVELGQSLDAFLNKLSQIPVCKSCKSKNPLSEIKPNYGYLINGGILSKPLEERLQYILTNADIKENHYVTFKGSAGNPLFSNEIAYESMVTPDAGYRLLSLFRYWNMVNYFFPYRDIIGADWNDVLKEMIPDFLAADSQGKYIISTMKMLAKINDTHAYFYGPNEATSKIRGKNTLPFRVKFVEDKLVVYDYFDTADSIKTRFKLGDEITEINGEKITDLIKKYEGLVAASNYDTKLRNLPLAFLARSNDTNLHTG
;
A
#
# COMPACT_ATOMS: atom_id res chain seq x y z
N MET A 1 5.07 -16.62 -24.29
CA MET A 1 4.23 -15.44 -23.97
C MET A 1 4.39 -15.12 -22.51
N CYS A 2 5.11 -14.03 -22.20
CA CYS A 2 5.22 -13.53 -20.83
C CYS A 2 3.83 -13.03 -20.41
N LYS A 3 3.12 -13.80 -19.57
CA LYS A 3 1.83 -13.40 -19.03
C LYS A 3 2.10 -12.33 -17.97
N SER A 4 2.05 -11.06 -18.35
CA SER A 4 2.13 -9.97 -17.37
C SER A 4 0.89 -10.02 -16.48
N ILE A 5 1.04 -10.54 -15.27
CA ILE A 5 0.10 -10.31 -14.17
C ILE A 5 0.26 -8.81 -13.83
N ILE A 6 -0.69 -7.98 -14.23
CA ILE A 6 -0.72 -6.58 -13.81
C ILE A 6 -1.59 -6.54 -12.55
N LEU A 7 -0.96 -6.52 -11.39
CA LEU A 7 -1.63 -6.17 -10.16
C LEU A 7 -1.77 -4.64 -10.14
N LEU A 8 -2.93 -4.12 -10.58
CA LEU A 8 -3.22 -2.71 -10.36
C LEU A 8 -3.42 -2.48 -8.87
N LEU A 9 -2.40 -1.89 -8.26
CA LEU A 9 -2.41 -1.41 -6.89
C LEU A 9 -3.09 -0.04 -6.82
N ILE A 10 -4.38 -0.02 -7.18
CA ILE A 10 -5.21 1.16 -6.99
C ILE A 10 -5.45 1.35 -5.50
N VAL A 11 -5.39 2.60 -5.05
CA VAL A 11 -5.72 2.98 -3.67
C VAL A 11 -6.75 4.09 -3.75
N ASN A 12 -7.89 3.90 -3.09
CA ASN A 12 -8.79 5.00 -2.79
C ASN A 12 -8.29 5.65 -1.50
N ILE A 13 -8.28 6.99 -1.41
CA ILE A 13 -7.78 7.69 -0.22
C ILE A 13 -8.57 7.29 1.03
N ASN A 14 -9.83 6.90 0.86
CA ASN A 14 -10.69 6.49 1.97
C ASN A 14 -10.66 4.97 2.23
N GLY A 15 -9.71 4.24 1.64
CA GLY A 15 -9.59 2.79 1.78
C GLY A 15 -8.65 2.19 0.74
N PHE A 16 -7.65 1.41 1.18
CA PHE A 16 -6.81 0.61 0.27
C PHE A 16 -7.70 -0.34 -0.54
N PHE A 17 -7.91 -0.01 -1.82
CA PHE A 17 -8.79 -0.76 -2.70
C PHE A 17 -8.22 -0.96 -4.08
N LEU A 18 -7.86 -2.21 -4.34
CA LEU A 18 -7.50 -2.71 -5.65
C LEU A 18 -8.75 -2.76 -6.53
N VAL A 19 -8.87 -1.81 -7.46
CA VAL A 19 -9.92 -1.80 -8.48
C VAL A 19 -9.40 -2.45 -9.76
N ASP A 20 -10.23 -3.28 -10.38
CA ASP A 20 -9.97 -3.99 -11.63
C ASP A 20 -9.84 -3.02 -12.83
N SER A 21 -8.78 -3.16 -13.64
CA SER A 21 -8.57 -2.42 -14.91
C SER A 21 -9.67 -2.54 -15.96
N LYS A 22 -10.61 -3.50 -15.85
CA LYS A 22 -11.71 -3.66 -16.83
C LYS A 22 -13.05 -3.08 -16.37
N ALA A 23 -13.18 -2.68 -15.11
CA ALA A 23 -14.35 -1.93 -14.64
C ALA A 23 -14.37 -0.48 -15.19
N SER A 24 -13.28 -0.04 -15.81
CA SER A 24 -13.08 1.32 -16.34
C SER A 24 -13.68 1.57 -17.72
N ILE A 25 -14.39 0.61 -18.34
CA ILE A 25 -15.08 0.83 -19.64
C ILE A 25 -16.60 1.02 -19.48
N ASN A 26 -17.23 0.56 -18.41
CA ASN A 26 -18.68 0.71 -18.21
C ASN A 26 -18.99 1.16 -16.78
N HIS A 27 -18.88 2.46 -16.51
CA HIS A 27 -19.53 3.08 -15.35
C HIS A 27 -20.92 3.58 -15.75
N SER A 28 -21.83 2.65 -16.02
CA SER A 28 -23.26 2.83 -15.82
C SER A 28 -23.86 1.48 -15.43
N HIS A 29 -24.58 1.46 -14.31
CA HIS A 29 -25.35 0.33 -13.76
C HIS A 29 -24.60 -0.92 -13.29
N SER A 30 -24.24 -0.95 -12.00
CA SER A 30 -24.70 -2.03 -11.10
C SER A 30 -24.44 -1.65 -9.64
N LEU A 31 -25.33 -0.83 -9.08
CA LEU A 31 -25.64 -0.94 -7.65
C LEU A 31 -26.49 -2.21 -7.46
N GLU A 32 -26.47 -2.76 -6.26
CA GLU A 32 -27.25 -3.92 -5.80
C GLU A 32 -26.58 -5.30 -5.94
N LYS A 33 -25.79 -5.65 -4.92
CA LYS A 33 -26.12 -6.72 -3.97
C LYS A 33 -25.14 -6.68 -2.79
N HIS A 34 -25.42 -5.80 -1.82
CA HIS A 34 -24.78 -5.88 -0.51
C HIS A 34 -25.60 -6.85 0.34
N VAL A 35 -25.08 -8.07 0.51
CA VAL A 35 -25.50 -8.91 1.64
C VAL A 35 -24.99 -8.19 2.89
N ALA A 36 -25.94 -7.73 3.71
CA ALA A 36 -25.66 -7.05 4.96
C ALA A 36 -24.96 -8.01 5.93
N TYR A 37 -23.63 -8.03 5.92
CA TYR A 37 -22.87 -8.50 7.05
C TYR A 37 -22.69 -7.31 7.99
N THR A 38 -23.42 -7.30 9.10
CA THR A 38 -23.28 -6.30 10.17
C THR A 38 -22.01 -6.62 10.97
N ILE A 39 -20.83 -6.40 10.37
CA ILE A 39 -19.60 -6.25 11.16
C ILE A 39 -19.76 -4.92 11.88
N ASN A 40 -19.76 -4.95 13.21
CA ASN A 40 -19.70 -3.76 14.03
C ASN A 40 -18.45 -2.96 13.63
N LYS A 41 -18.62 -1.95 12.76
CA LYS A 41 -17.54 -1.06 12.34
C LYS A 41 -17.23 -0.16 13.54
N SER A 42 -16.19 -0.49 14.30
CA SER A 42 -15.71 0.42 15.33
C SER A 42 -15.21 1.69 14.64
N GLU A 43 -15.74 2.86 14.97
CA GLU A 43 -15.29 4.13 14.39
C GLU A 43 -13.85 4.48 14.82
N GLN A 44 -13.31 3.79 15.82
CA GLN A 44 -11.95 3.98 16.35
C GLN A 44 -11.26 2.63 16.62
N SER A 45 -9.95 2.57 16.41
CA SER A 45 -9.12 1.41 16.76
C SER A 45 -8.69 1.40 18.23
N GLY A 46 -8.78 2.55 18.92
CA GLY A 46 -8.28 2.74 20.28
C GLY A 46 -6.76 2.93 20.38
N ILE A 47 -6.06 3.07 19.25
CA ILE A 47 -4.62 3.29 19.21
C ILE A 47 -4.32 4.77 18.95
N ASN A 48 -3.64 5.41 19.90
CA ASN A 48 -3.22 6.81 19.81
C ASN A 48 -1.96 6.96 18.93
N THR A 49 -1.72 8.17 18.41
CA THR A 49 -0.45 8.56 17.77
C THR A 49 0.67 8.56 18.83
N PHE A 50 1.83 7.99 18.49
CA PHE A 50 3.03 8.05 19.31
C PHE A 50 4.29 7.98 18.43
N VAL A 51 5.42 8.39 19.00
CA VAL A 51 6.75 8.20 18.38
C VAL A 51 7.25 6.82 18.80
N ALA A 52 7.33 5.89 17.85
CA ALA A 52 7.77 4.54 18.14
C ALA A 52 9.28 4.48 18.42
N THR A 53 9.65 3.73 19.45
CA THR A 53 11.04 3.31 19.67
C THR A 53 11.48 2.29 18.61
N GLN A 54 12.80 2.06 18.47
CA GLN A 54 13.32 1.04 17.56
C GLN A 54 12.71 -0.35 17.82
N GLN A 55 12.57 -0.74 19.10
CA GLN A 55 11.94 -2.01 19.45
C GLN A 55 10.45 -2.04 19.09
N GLN A 56 9.70 -0.95 19.26
CA GLN A 56 8.30 -0.90 18.86
C GLN A 56 8.14 -1.00 17.33
N VAL A 57 9.05 -0.43 16.54
CA VAL A 57 9.07 -0.62 15.07
C VAL A 57 9.28 -2.09 14.72
N VAL A 58 10.20 -2.78 15.41
CA VAL A 58 10.39 -4.23 15.27
C VAL A 58 9.11 -4.98 15.62
N ASN A 59 8.54 -4.73 16.80
CA ASN A 59 7.32 -5.38 17.27
C ASN A 59 6.15 -5.21 16.28
N LEU A 60 5.92 -3.98 15.81
CA LEU A 60 4.85 -3.67 14.86
C LEU A 60 5.09 -4.34 13.50
N SER A 61 6.35 -4.43 13.06
CA SER A 61 6.71 -5.13 11.82
C SER A 61 6.38 -6.63 11.93
N ILE A 62 6.74 -7.27 13.03
CA ILE A 62 6.40 -8.67 13.31
C ILE A 62 4.88 -8.85 13.40
N ALA A 63 4.17 -7.95 14.07
CA ALA A 63 2.71 -8.02 14.18
C ALA A 63 2.02 -7.92 12.81
N ALA A 64 2.49 -7.06 11.91
CA ALA A 64 1.97 -6.95 10.55
C ALA A 64 2.16 -8.25 9.76
N GLN A 65 3.36 -8.85 9.84
CA GLN A 65 3.68 -10.11 9.20
C GLN A 65 2.81 -11.23 9.79
N PHE A 66 2.77 -11.35 11.11
CA PHE A 66 2.04 -12.39 11.82
C PHE A 66 0.53 -12.32 11.56
N TRP A 67 -0.06 -11.12 11.60
CA TRP A 67 -1.48 -10.91 11.33
C TRP A 67 -1.86 -11.28 9.89
N GLY A 68 -1.03 -10.89 8.91
CA GLY A 68 -1.24 -11.24 7.50
C GLY A 68 -0.97 -12.73 7.22
N PHE A 69 0.03 -13.31 7.87
CA PHE A 69 0.30 -14.74 7.83
C PHE A 69 -0.93 -15.55 8.25
N LEU A 70 -1.51 -15.22 9.40
CA LEU A 70 -2.71 -15.91 9.88
C LEU A 70 -3.91 -15.67 8.95
N LYS A 71 -4.03 -14.46 8.38
CA LYS A 71 -5.08 -14.12 7.40
C LYS A 71 -5.11 -15.07 6.20
N TYR A 72 -3.93 -15.43 5.69
CA TYR A 72 -3.82 -16.23 4.48
C TYR A 72 -3.53 -17.72 4.73
N HIS A 73 -3.05 -18.09 5.91
CA HIS A 73 -2.62 -19.46 6.22
C HIS A 73 -3.37 -20.16 7.36
N HIS A 74 -4.15 -19.46 8.18
CA HIS A 74 -4.88 -20.11 9.28
C HIS A 74 -6.33 -20.45 8.87
N PRO A 75 -6.77 -21.73 8.89
CA PRO A 75 -8.10 -22.13 8.42
C PRO A 75 -9.26 -21.45 9.14
N ALA A 76 -9.16 -21.24 10.46
CA ALA A 76 -10.18 -20.53 11.22
C ALA A 76 -10.35 -19.08 10.76
N VAL A 77 -9.28 -18.44 10.32
CA VAL A 77 -9.29 -17.05 9.87
C VAL A 77 -9.81 -16.99 8.43
N ALA A 78 -9.28 -17.84 7.55
CA ALA A 78 -9.66 -17.92 6.15
C ALA A 78 -11.16 -18.19 5.90
N LYS A 79 -11.90 -18.70 6.90
CA LYS A 79 -13.37 -18.85 6.84
C LYS A 79 -14.13 -17.51 6.81
N GLY A 80 -13.57 -16.45 7.39
CA GLY A 80 -14.22 -15.13 7.46
C GLY A 80 -15.14 -14.93 8.67
N ASP A 81 -15.11 -15.81 9.66
CA ASP A 81 -15.94 -15.71 10.87
C ASP A 81 -15.48 -14.59 11.84
N PHE A 82 -14.32 -13.99 11.57
CA PHE A 82 -13.75 -12.92 12.37
C PHE A 82 -13.82 -11.57 11.64
N ASN A 83 -14.15 -10.51 12.40
CA ASN A 83 -13.68 -9.17 12.01
C ASN A 83 -12.16 -9.11 12.20
N TRP A 84 -11.42 -9.47 11.17
CA TRP A 84 -9.97 -9.62 11.25
C TRP A 84 -9.23 -8.30 11.48
N ASP A 85 -9.80 -7.18 11.05
CA ASP A 85 -9.28 -5.84 11.33
C ASP A 85 -9.42 -5.50 12.82
N ALA A 86 -10.59 -5.77 13.42
CA ALA A 86 -10.75 -5.61 14.86
C ALA A 86 -9.82 -6.52 15.66
N LYS A 87 -9.53 -7.73 15.16
CA LYS A 87 -8.52 -8.62 15.76
C LYS A 87 -7.10 -8.05 15.70
N LEU A 88 -6.76 -7.26 14.68
CA LEU A 88 -5.51 -6.49 14.69
C LEU A 88 -5.52 -5.47 15.84
N PHE A 89 -6.61 -4.73 16.00
CA PHE A 89 -6.72 -3.71 17.04
C PHE A 89 -6.73 -4.28 18.46
N GLU A 90 -7.25 -5.50 18.65
CA GLU A 90 -7.10 -6.25 19.91
C GLU A 90 -5.64 -6.67 20.19
N LEU A 91 -4.85 -6.92 19.15
CA LEU A 91 -3.46 -7.36 19.25
C LEU A 91 -2.49 -6.19 19.52
N LEU A 92 -2.67 -5.06 18.82
CA LEU A 92 -1.72 -3.95 18.84
C LEU A 92 -1.34 -3.43 20.25
N PRO A 93 -2.24 -3.31 21.24
CA PRO A 93 -1.87 -2.81 22.56
C PRO A 93 -0.76 -3.62 23.25
N SER A 94 -0.82 -4.95 23.21
CA SER A 94 0.22 -5.80 23.82
C SER A 94 1.54 -5.77 23.04
N ILE A 95 1.46 -5.64 21.72
CA ILE A 95 2.63 -5.48 20.83
C ILE A 95 3.35 -4.16 21.12
N ILE A 96 2.61 -3.06 21.29
CA ILE A 96 3.15 -1.73 21.59
C ILE A 96 3.76 -1.69 22.99
N ALA A 97 3.17 -2.40 23.95
CA ALA A 97 3.63 -2.46 25.34
C ALA A 97 4.87 -3.37 25.53
N SER A 98 5.11 -4.32 24.63
CA SER A 98 6.23 -5.27 24.71
C SER A 98 7.58 -4.57 24.59
N LYS A 99 8.47 -4.75 25.57
CA LYS A 99 9.75 -4.02 25.66
C LYS A 99 10.92 -4.72 24.96
N ASN A 100 10.74 -5.97 24.55
CA ASN A 100 11.77 -6.81 23.94
C ASN A 100 11.13 -7.97 23.17
N ASN A 101 11.95 -8.75 22.47
CA ASN A 101 11.50 -9.88 21.65
C ASN A 101 10.84 -11.01 22.45
N VAL A 102 11.18 -11.17 23.74
CA VAL A 102 10.56 -12.20 24.60
C VAL A 102 9.11 -11.83 24.91
N GLU A 103 8.86 -10.60 25.35
CA GLU A 103 7.52 -10.08 25.62
C GLU A 103 6.65 -10.02 24.35
N LEU A 104 7.27 -9.68 23.21
CA LEU A 104 6.63 -9.74 21.90
C LEU A 104 6.16 -11.17 21.59
N GLY A 105 7.06 -12.15 21.71
CA GLY A 105 6.74 -13.56 21.48
C GLY A 105 5.60 -14.05 22.36
N GLN A 106 5.61 -13.70 23.65
CA GLN A 106 4.52 -14.03 24.59
C GLN A 106 3.18 -13.43 24.16
N SER A 107 3.18 -12.17 23.70
CA SER A 107 1.98 -11.50 23.21
C SER A 107 1.39 -12.18 21.97
N LEU A 108 2.25 -12.59 21.02
CA LEU A 108 1.87 -13.31 19.81
C LEU A 108 1.36 -14.72 20.11
N ASP A 109 2.05 -15.46 21.00
CA ASP A 109 1.61 -16.79 21.44
C ASP A 109 0.24 -16.74 22.14
N ALA A 110 0.03 -15.76 23.03
CA ALA A 110 -1.23 -15.57 23.71
C ALA A 110 -2.37 -15.25 22.74
N PHE A 111 -2.10 -14.47 21.69
CA PHE A 111 -3.05 -14.21 20.63
C PHE A 111 -3.35 -15.47 19.79
N LEU A 112 -2.31 -16.22 19.41
CA LEU A 112 -2.44 -17.46 18.65
C LEU A 112 -3.29 -18.51 19.39
N ASN A 113 -3.18 -18.58 20.71
CA ASN A 113 -3.95 -19.49 21.56
C ASN A 113 -5.47 -19.23 21.54
N LYS A 114 -5.92 -18.05 21.07
CA LYS A 114 -7.34 -17.75 20.90
C LYS A 114 -7.93 -18.38 19.63
N LEU A 115 -7.09 -18.86 18.71
CA LEU A 115 -7.53 -19.53 17.49
C LEU A 115 -7.64 -21.04 17.70
N SER A 116 -8.52 -21.67 16.94
CA SER A 116 -8.71 -23.12 17.00
C SER A 116 -7.45 -23.86 16.56
N GLN A 117 -7.10 -24.94 17.25
CA GLN A 117 -5.99 -25.82 16.85
C GLN A 117 -6.22 -26.42 15.46
N ILE A 118 -5.12 -26.63 14.73
CA ILE A 118 -5.13 -27.22 13.40
C ILE A 118 -4.83 -28.71 13.50
N PRO A 119 -5.72 -29.60 13.02
CA PRO A 119 -5.43 -31.03 13.01
C PRO A 119 -4.28 -31.34 12.04
N VAL A 120 -3.55 -32.42 12.32
CA VAL A 120 -2.51 -32.91 11.39
C VAL A 120 -3.13 -33.18 10.03
N CYS A 121 -2.52 -32.64 8.98
CA CYS A 121 -3.05 -32.84 7.64
C CYS A 121 -2.59 -34.17 7.05
N LYS A 122 -3.50 -35.14 6.99
CA LYS A 122 -3.20 -36.49 6.46
C LYS A 122 -3.08 -36.54 4.93
N SER A 123 -3.65 -35.56 4.23
CA SER A 123 -3.79 -35.56 2.77
C SER A 123 -3.36 -34.26 2.09
N CYS A 124 -2.69 -33.36 2.80
CA CYS A 124 -2.08 -32.17 2.20
C CYS A 124 -0.92 -32.62 1.31
N LYS A 125 -1.22 -32.97 0.06
CA LYS A 125 -0.20 -33.02 -1.00
C LYS A 125 0.47 -31.66 -1.03
N SER A 126 1.78 -31.62 -1.31
CA SER A 126 2.52 -30.36 -1.45
C SER A 126 1.70 -29.43 -2.34
N LYS A 127 1.13 -28.38 -1.76
CA LYS A 127 0.30 -27.46 -2.52
C LYS A 127 1.22 -26.85 -3.57
N ASN A 128 1.01 -27.15 -4.85
CA ASN A 128 1.57 -26.33 -5.90
C ASN A 128 1.04 -24.93 -5.61
N PRO A 129 1.89 -23.96 -5.27
CA PRO A 129 1.41 -22.63 -4.97
C PRO A 129 0.69 -22.12 -6.22
N LEU A 130 -0.49 -21.51 -6.03
CA LEU A 130 -1.28 -20.94 -7.12
C LEU A 130 -0.48 -19.87 -7.91
N SER A 131 0.61 -19.37 -7.32
CA SER A 131 1.67 -18.58 -7.95
C SER A 131 3.02 -19.29 -7.85
N GLU A 132 3.84 -19.27 -8.90
CA GLU A 132 5.26 -19.70 -8.83
C GLU A 132 6.06 -18.88 -7.79
N ILE A 133 5.52 -17.75 -7.35
CA ILE A 133 6.10 -16.84 -6.37
C ILE A 133 5.70 -17.30 -4.98
N LYS A 134 6.70 -17.65 -4.18
CA LYS A 134 6.54 -17.96 -2.76
C LYS A 134 6.53 -16.67 -1.94
N PRO A 135 5.62 -16.53 -0.97
CA PRO A 135 5.64 -15.39 -0.05
C PRO A 135 6.96 -15.38 0.75
N ASN A 136 7.43 -14.18 1.08
CA ASN A 136 8.53 -14.02 2.03
C ASN A 136 7.90 -13.99 3.44
N TYR A 137 8.18 -15.01 4.26
CA TYR A 137 7.71 -15.05 5.65
C TYR A 137 8.52 -14.15 6.58
N GLY A 138 9.47 -13.40 6.03
CA GLY A 138 10.21 -12.34 6.69
C GLY A 138 10.88 -12.86 7.95
N TYR A 139 10.53 -12.25 9.07
CA TYR A 139 11.12 -12.56 10.36
C TYR A 139 10.29 -13.56 11.18
N LEU A 140 9.19 -14.08 10.64
CA LEU A 140 8.35 -15.07 11.33
C LEU A 140 8.95 -16.46 11.35
N ILE A 141 9.79 -16.78 10.36
CA ILE A 141 10.36 -18.12 10.17
C ILE A 141 11.85 -17.97 9.90
N ASN A 142 12.69 -18.51 10.78
CA ASN A 142 14.15 -18.37 10.73
C ASN A 142 14.62 -16.90 10.75
N GLY A 143 13.84 -16.02 11.37
CA GLY A 143 14.09 -14.57 11.39
C GLY A 143 14.99 -14.11 12.55
N GLY A 144 15.23 -14.97 13.54
CA GLY A 144 16.04 -14.66 14.72
C GLY A 144 15.37 -13.72 15.73
N ILE A 145 14.09 -13.37 15.51
CA ILE A 145 13.32 -12.49 16.40
C ILE A 145 12.39 -13.30 17.31
N LEU A 146 11.70 -14.30 16.76
CA LEU A 146 10.76 -15.12 17.50
C LEU A 146 11.48 -16.27 18.22
N SER A 147 10.86 -16.77 19.28
CA SER A 147 11.34 -17.98 19.95
C SER A 147 11.14 -19.19 19.04
N LYS A 148 12.06 -20.16 19.11
CA LYS A 148 11.97 -21.40 18.34
C LYS A 148 10.61 -22.12 18.50
N PRO A 149 10.03 -22.24 19.71
CA PRO A 149 8.70 -22.85 19.86
C PRO A 149 7.59 -22.12 19.07
N LEU A 150 7.58 -20.78 19.06
CA LEU A 150 6.58 -20.02 18.30
C LEU A 150 6.82 -20.17 16.79
N GLU A 151 8.08 -20.14 16.33
CA GLU A 151 8.40 -20.39 14.92
C GLU A 151 7.93 -21.80 14.47
N GLU A 152 8.14 -22.83 15.28
CA GLU A 152 7.68 -24.20 15.01
C GLU A 152 6.15 -24.28 14.92
N ARG A 153 5.41 -23.52 15.73
CA ARG A 153 3.94 -23.42 15.62
C ARG A 153 3.51 -22.77 14.30
N LEU A 154 4.18 -21.70 13.87
CA LEU A 154 3.90 -21.05 12.59
C LEU A 154 4.22 -21.98 11.41
N GLN A 155 5.35 -22.69 11.45
CA GLN A 155 5.67 -23.72 10.46
C GLN A 155 4.63 -24.84 10.45
N TYR A 156 4.16 -25.29 11.62
CA TYR A 156 3.10 -26.30 11.70
C TYR A 156 1.82 -25.84 11.00
N ILE A 157 1.43 -24.57 11.15
CA ILE A 157 0.27 -23.99 10.42
C ILE A 157 0.51 -24.08 8.91
N LEU A 158 1.68 -23.67 8.41
CA LEU A 158 1.98 -23.75 6.97
C LEU A 158 1.89 -25.17 6.41
N THR A 159 2.40 -26.16 7.16
CA THR A 159 2.46 -27.55 6.69
C THR A 159 1.11 -28.27 6.82
N ASN A 160 0.28 -27.90 7.81
CA ASN A 160 -0.94 -28.65 8.14
C ASN A 160 -2.25 -27.93 7.80
N ALA A 161 -2.22 -26.64 7.47
CA ALA A 161 -3.45 -25.93 7.11
C ALA A 161 -4.01 -26.42 5.77
N ASP A 162 -5.21 -27.00 5.78
CA ASP A 162 -6.01 -27.22 4.59
C ASP A 162 -6.99 -26.05 4.38
N ILE A 163 -6.72 -25.26 3.35
CA ILE A 163 -7.49 -24.06 2.97
C ILE A 163 -7.76 -24.22 1.49
N LYS A 164 -9.03 -24.42 1.13
CA LYS A 164 -9.49 -24.55 -0.26
C LYS A 164 -9.95 -23.21 -0.83
N GLU A 165 -10.54 -22.39 0.03
CA GLU A 165 -11.04 -21.06 -0.27
C GLU A 165 -10.62 -20.13 0.87
N ASN A 166 -10.39 -18.85 0.55
CA ASN A 166 -10.06 -17.83 1.54
C ASN A 166 -11.05 -16.67 1.41
N HIS A 167 -11.69 -16.31 2.53
CA HIS A 167 -12.65 -15.22 2.60
C HIS A 167 -12.04 -13.88 2.18
N TYR A 168 -10.77 -13.60 2.50
CA TYR A 168 -10.17 -12.29 2.25
C TYR A 168 -9.52 -12.15 0.88
N VAL A 169 -9.29 -13.27 0.17
CA VAL A 169 -8.68 -13.24 -1.15
C VAL A 169 -9.26 -14.32 -2.06
N THR A 170 -9.71 -13.89 -3.23
CA THR A 170 -10.08 -14.77 -4.34
C THR A 170 -9.25 -14.42 -5.56
N PHE A 171 -9.32 -15.22 -6.62
CA PHE A 171 -8.56 -14.97 -7.85
C PHE A 171 -9.53 -14.89 -9.04
N LYS A 172 -9.36 -13.89 -9.90
CA LYS A 172 -10.24 -13.66 -11.05
C LYS A 172 -9.49 -13.76 -12.38
N GLY A 173 -10.21 -14.33 -13.36
CA GLY A 173 -9.78 -14.40 -14.75
C GLY A 173 -8.62 -15.37 -14.97
N SER A 174 -8.24 -15.53 -16.24
CA SER A 174 -7.15 -16.42 -16.65
C SER A 174 -5.76 -15.96 -16.22
N ALA A 175 -5.61 -14.68 -15.86
CA ALA A 175 -4.38 -14.11 -15.32
C ALA A 175 -4.18 -14.41 -13.82
N GLY A 176 -5.23 -14.86 -13.12
CA GLY A 176 -5.15 -15.14 -11.68
C GLY A 176 -4.90 -13.89 -10.84
N ASN A 177 -5.52 -12.75 -11.20
CA ASN A 177 -5.36 -11.53 -10.41
C ASN A 177 -6.07 -11.69 -9.06
N PRO A 178 -5.42 -11.36 -7.93
CA PRO A 178 -6.05 -11.43 -6.61
C PRO A 178 -7.14 -10.36 -6.49
N LEU A 179 -8.23 -10.71 -5.81
CA LEU A 179 -9.35 -9.83 -5.47
C LEU A 179 -9.58 -9.88 -3.97
N PHE A 180 -9.69 -8.71 -3.37
CA PHE A 180 -9.85 -8.52 -1.92
C PHE A 180 -11.25 -7.96 -1.62
N SER A 181 -12.28 -8.62 -2.17
CA SER A 181 -13.66 -8.13 -2.17
C SER A 181 -14.32 -8.03 -0.79
N ASN A 182 -13.74 -8.69 0.22
CA ASN A 182 -14.27 -8.72 1.59
C ASN A 182 -13.46 -7.85 2.57
N GLU A 183 -12.56 -6.99 2.07
CA GLU A 183 -11.93 -5.97 2.91
C GLU A 183 -12.88 -4.79 3.12
N ILE A 184 -13.01 -4.33 4.36
CA ILE A 184 -13.82 -3.15 4.67
C ILE A 184 -13.07 -1.90 4.20
N ALA A 185 -13.79 -1.06 3.47
CA ALA A 185 -13.33 0.21 2.92
C ALA A 185 -12.82 1.21 3.94
N TYR A 186 -13.66 1.48 4.95
CA TYR A 186 -13.62 2.66 5.80
C TYR A 186 -13.77 4.00 5.04
N GLU A 187 -14.64 4.07 4.01
CA GLU A 187 -14.76 5.24 3.11
C GLU A 187 -15.09 6.58 3.80
N SER A 188 -15.71 6.53 4.98
CA SER A 188 -16.06 7.73 5.75
C SER A 188 -14.90 8.26 6.59
N MET A 189 -13.77 7.55 6.67
CA MET A 189 -12.66 7.87 7.56
C MET A 189 -11.64 8.79 6.89
N VAL A 190 -11.90 10.10 6.99
CA VAL A 190 -11.07 11.16 6.38
C VAL A 190 -9.69 11.28 7.07
N THR A 191 -9.67 11.14 8.40
CA THR A 191 -8.48 11.25 9.24
C THR A 191 -8.41 10.03 10.16
N PRO A 192 -7.90 8.89 9.69
CA PRO A 192 -7.81 7.67 10.50
C PRO A 192 -6.91 7.84 11.73
N ASP A 193 -7.31 7.23 12.85
CA ASP A 193 -6.42 7.13 14.01
C ASP A 193 -5.18 6.25 13.71
N ALA A 194 -4.26 6.13 14.66
CA ALA A 194 -3.00 5.45 14.40
C ALA A 194 -3.18 3.96 14.07
N GLY A 195 -4.16 3.28 14.67
CA GLY A 195 -4.40 1.87 14.40
C GLY A 195 -4.95 1.65 13.00
N TYR A 196 -5.86 2.51 12.53
CA TYR A 196 -6.36 2.44 11.14
C TYR A 196 -5.27 2.78 10.11
N ARG A 197 -4.36 3.71 10.41
CA ARG A 197 -3.18 3.98 9.58
C ARG A 197 -2.24 2.77 9.51
N LEU A 198 -2.00 2.10 10.63
CA LEU A 198 -1.22 0.86 10.66
C LEU A 198 -1.93 -0.29 9.92
N LEU A 199 -3.24 -0.47 10.10
CA LEU A 199 -4.02 -1.48 9.36
C LEU A 199 -3.85 -1.32 7.85
N SER A 200 -3.95 -0.07 7.39
CA SER A 200 -3.77 0.32 6.01
C SER A 200 -2.39 -0.06 5.46
N LEU A 201 -1.31 0.31 6.18
CA LEU A 201 0.05 -0.12 5.87
C LEU A 201 0.19 -1.66 5.86
N PHE A 202 -0.34 -2.33 6.87
CA PHE A 202 -0.20 -3.78 7.05
C PHE A 202 -0.95 -4.55 5.96
N ARG A 203 -2.16 -4.11 5.59
CA ARG A 203 -2.91 -4.68 4.47
C ARG A 203 -2.10 -4.58 3.19
N TYR A 204 -1.64 -3.39 2.84
CA TYR A 204 -0.92 -3.18 1.59
C TYR A 204 0.39 -3.96 1.54
N TRP A 205 1.17 -3.92 2.63
CA TRP A 205 2.41 -4.69 2.74
C TRP A 205 2.16 -6.18 2.50
N ASN A 206 1.13 -6.74 3.13
CA ASN A 206 0.78 -8.15 2.98
C ASN A 206 0.24 -8.46 1.58
N MET A 207 -0.60 -7.60 0.99
CA MET A 207 -1.08 -7.78 -0.39
C MET A 207 0.09 -7.89 -1.37
N VAL A 208 1.11 -7.03 -1.23
CA VAL A 208 2.31 -7.11 -2.05
C VAL A 208 3.14 -8.36 -1.72
N ASN A 209 3.35 -8.64 -0.44
CA ASN A 209 4.19 -9.76 -0.02
C ASN A 209 3.70 -11.12 -0.54
N TYR A 210 2.39 -11.32 -0.53
CA TYR A 210 1.75 -12.59 -0.87
C TYR A 210 1.32 -12.70 -2.33
N PHE A 211 0.99 -11.60 -3.00
CA PHE A 211 0.32 -11.67 -4.31
C PHE A 211 0.91 -10.77 -5.40
N PHE A 212 1.91 -9.93 -5.10
CA PHE A 212 2.53 -9.10 -6.14
C PHE A 212 3.53 -9.93 -6.97
N PRO A 213 3.38 -9.99 -8.31
CA PRO A 213 4.15 -10.87 -9.16
C PRO A 213 5.65 -10.51 -9.27
N TYR A 214 6.03 -9.29 -8.91
CA TYR A 214 7.38 -8.77 -9.10
C TYR A 214 8.04 -8.32 -7.79
N ARG A 215 7.59 -8.87 -6.65
CA ARG A 215 8.09 -8.48 -5.31
C ARG A 215 9.62 -8.52 -5.24
N ASP A 216 10.25 -9.53 -5.82
CA ASP A 216 11.71 -9.74 -5.70
C ASP A 216 12.53 -8.77 -6.57
N ILE A 217 11.89 -7.98 -7.44
CA ILE A 217 12.55 -7.00 -8.32
C ILE A 217 12.07 -5.56 -8.09
N ILE A 218 11.37 -5.27 -6.99
CA ILE A 218 10.96 -3.91 -6.63
C ILE A 218 12.14 -3.00 -6.24
N GLY A 219 13.34 -3.56 -6.02
CA GLY A 219 14.57 -2.80 -5.76
C GLY A 219 14.86 -2.49 -4.29
N ALA A 220 14.00 -2.87 -3.36
CA ALA A 220 14.23 -2.79 -1.91
C ALA A 220 13.81 -4.10 -1.21
N ASP A 221 14.42 -4.42 -0.06
CA ASP A 221 13.91 -5.50 0.78
C ASP A 221 12.53 -5.10 1.32
N TRP A 222 11.52 -5.89 0.98
CA TRP A 222 10.14 -5.56 1.32
C TRP A 222 9.90 -5.54 2.83
N ASN A 223 10.61 -6.34 3.62
CA ASN A 223 10.50 -6.31 5.08
C ASN A 223 11.11 -5.03 5.67
N ASP A 224 12.16 -4.49 5.07
CA ASP A 224 12.76 -3.23 5.52
C ASP A 224 11.89 -2.02 5.13
N VAL A 225 11.20 -2.07 3.98
CA VAL A 225 10.18 -1.07 3.63
C VAL A 225 9.09 -0.99 4.71
N LEU A 226 8.64 -2.12 5.26
CA LEU A 226 7.66 -2.11 6.35
C LEU A 226 8.17 -1.36 7.58
N LYS A 227 9.40 -1.66 8.03
CA LYS A 227 10.03 -0.99 9.17
C LYS A 227 10.17 0.51 8.94
N GLU A 228 10.57 0.91 7.73
CA GLU A 228 10.73 2.31 7.33
C GLU A 228 9.38 3.05 7.37
N MET A 229 8.31 2.42 6.89
CA MET A 229 7.02 3.07 6.75
C MET A 229 6.17 3.12 8.04
N ILE A 230 6.46 2.26 9.03
CA ILE A 230 5.73 2.27 10.32
C ILE A 230 5.79 3.64 11.02
N PRO A 231 6.96 4.26 11.26
CA PRO A 231 7.03 5.59 11.85
C PRO A 231 6.33 6.67 11.03
N ASP A 232 6.41 6.60 9.69
CA ASP A 232 5.78 7.56 8.78
C ASP A 232 4.25 7.51 8.91
N PHE A 233 3.66 6.31 8.89
CA PHE A 233 2.23 6.12 9.08
C PHE A 233 1.76 6.48 10.50
N LEU A 234 2.56 6.20 11.54
CA LEU A 234 2.26 6.61 12.91
C LEU A 234 2.23 8.14 13.07
N ALA A 235 3.12 8.87 12.39
CA ALA A 235 3.20 10.33 12.42
C ALA A 235 2.16 11.04 11.53
N ALA A 236 1.48 10.30 10.65
CA ALA A 236 0.52 10.82 9.67
C ALA A 236 -0.86 11.22 10.23
N ASP A 237 -0.89 12.10 11.23
CA ASP A 237 -2.07 12.50 12.02
C ASP A 237 -3.07 13.44 11.31
N SER A 238 -2.92 13.65 10.00
CA SER A 238 -3.82 14.47 9.20
C SER A 238 -4.06 13.83 7.83
N GLN A 239 -5.17 14.19 7.17
CA GLN A 239 -5.51 13.67 5.85
C GLN A 239 -4.36 13.86 4.86
N GLY A 240 -3.73 15.04 4.86
CA GLY A 240 -2.61 15.36 3.98
C GLY A 240 -1.38 14.48 4.23
N LYS A 241 -0.96 14.34 5.51
CA LYS A 241 0.18 13.50 5.86
C LYS A 241 -0.08 12.03 5.55
N TYR A 242 -1.30 11.54 5.78
CA TYR A 242 -1.67 10.15 5.49
C TYR A 242 -1.65 9.84 4.00
N ILE A 243 -2.16 10.75 3.16
CA ILE A 243 -2.04 10.61 1.70
C ILE A 243 -0.58 10.62 1.26
N ILE A 244 0.25 11.52 1.80
CA ILE A 244 1.69 11.57 1.46
C ILE A 244 2.38 10.26 1.88
N SER A 245 2.09 9.74 3.07
CA SER A 245 2.66 8.46 3.56
C SER A 245 2.26 7.30 2.66
N THR A 246 1.02 7.32 2.18
CA THR A 246 0.51 6.34 1.21
C THR A 246 1.19 6.49 -0.15
N MET A 247 1.39 7.72 -0.66
CA MET A 247 2.17 7.97 -1.89
C MET A 247 3.59 7.41 -1.79
N LYS A 248 4.26 7.62 -0.64
CA LYS A 248 5.58 7.03 -0.37
C LYS A 248 5.53 5.50 -0.43
N MET A 249 4.58 4.87 0.25
CA MET A 249 4.44 3.41 0.26
C MET A 249 4.21 2.85 -1.15
N LEU A 250 3.35 3.49 -1.95
CA LEU A 250 3.12 3.09 -3.35
C LEU A 250 4.39 3.23 -4.20
N ALA A 251 5.16 4.31 -4.01
CA ALA A 251 6.39 4.53 -4.76
C ALA A 251 7.47 3.46 -4.47
N LYS A 252 7.44 2.82 -3.30
CA LYS A 252 8.42 1.78 -2.90
C LYS A 252 8.36 0.50 -3.73
N ILE A 253 7.26 0.23 -4.44
CA ILE A 253 7.17 -0.99 -5.26
C ILE A 253 7.80 -0.84 -6.65
N ASN A 254 8.17 0.37 -7.06
CA ASN A 254 8.70 0.66 -8.39
C ASN A 254 7.86 0.05 -9.53
N ASP A 255 6.54 0.28 -9.49
CA ASP A 255 5.61 -0.11 -10.56
C ASP A 255 4.78 1.11 -10.98
N THR A 256 4.77 1.39 -12.27
CA THR A 256 3.98 2.47 -12.86
C THR A 256 2.47 2.32 -12.63
N HIS A 257 1.99 1.10 -12.33
CA HIS A 257 0.59 0.81 -12.06
C HIS A 257 0.18 1.01 -10.58
N ALA A 258 1.11 1.44 -9.72
CA ALA A 258 0.83 1.73 -8.31
C ALA A 258 0.52 3.21 -8.10
N TYR A 259 -0.75 3.60 -8.27
CA TYR A 259 -1.16 4.99 -8.16
C TYR A 259 -2.57 5.15 -7.60
N PHE A 260 -2.84 6.33 -7.06
CA PHE A 260 -4.20 6.76 -6.72
C PHE A 260 -5.04 6.93 -7.97
N TYR A 261 -6.14 6.20 -8.08
CA TYR A 261 -7.05 6.32 -9.21
C TYR A 261 -8.05 7.45 -9.03
N GLY A 262 -8.36 8.15 -10.13
CA GLY A 262 -9.44 9.11 -10.21
C GLY A 262 -9.10 10.52 -9.70
N PRO A 263 -9.90 11.53 -10.10
CA PRO A 263 -9.78 12.88 -9.56
C PRO A 263 -10.23 12.86 -8.09
N ASN A 264 -9.32 13.20 -7.17
CA ASN A 264 -9.65 13.37 -5.76
C ASN A 264 -9.15 14.73 -5.26
N GLU A 265 -10.04 15.48 -4.61
CA GLU A 265 -9.75 16.82 -4.12
C GLU A 265 -8.57 16.84 -3.14
N ALA A 266 -8.44 15.83 -2.28
CA ALA A 266 -7.37 15.76 -1.29
C ALA A 266 -6.00 15.51 -1.95
N THR A 267 -5.92 14.60 -2.92
CA THR A 267 -4.69 14.46 -3.75
C THR A 267 -4.41 15.71 -4.58
N SER A 268 -5.45 16.38 -5.09
CA SER A 268 -5.27 17.61 -5.88
C SER A 268 -4.79 18.78 -5.01
N LYS A 269 -5.20 18.86 -3.75
CA LYS A 269 -4.64 19.84 -2.79
C LYS A 269 -3.15 19.60 -2.53
N ILE A 270 -2.70 18.34 -2.54
CA ILE A 270 -1.28 18.00 -2.34
C ILE A 270 -0.46 18.25 -3.62
N ARG A 271 -0.98 17.84 -4.77
CA ARG A 271 -0.30 17.94 -6.07
C ARG A 271 -0.39 19.33 -6.70
N GLY A 272 -1.41 20.10 -6.37
CA GLY A 272 -1.82 21.32 -7.06
C GLY A 272 -3.11 21.15 -7.85
N LYS A 273 -4.08 22.05 -7.65
CA LYS A 273 -5.39 22.04 -8.33
C LYS A 273 -5.33 22.55 -9.78
N ASN A 274 -4.43 23.48 -10.04
CA ASN A 274 -4.24 24.12 -11.35
C ASN A 274 -3.13 23.40 -12.12
N THR A 275 -3.16 23.52 -13.44
CA THR A 275 -2.11 23.05 -14.35
C THR A 275 -1.51 24.24 -15.10
N LEU A 276 -0.25 24.12 -15.53
CA LEU A 276 0.34 25.07 -16.47
C LEU A 276 -0.50 25.16 -17.77
N PRO A 277 -0.55 26.34 -18.42
CA PRO A 277 -1.27 26.54 -19.68
C PRO A 277 -0.55 25.95 -20.90
N PHE A 278 0.59 25.29 -20.69
CA PHE A 278 1.37 24.58 -21.69
C PHE A 278 1.86 23.24 -21.13
N ARG A 279 2.34 22.36 -22.01
CA ARG A 279 2.78 21.01 -21.67
C ARG A 279 4.30 20.96 -21.62
N VAL A 280 4.80 20.23 -20.61
CA VAL A 280 6.23 20.06 -20.37
C VAL A 280 6.59 18.58 -20.30
N LYS A 281 7.79 18.23 -20.75
CA LYS A 281 8.35 16.88 -20.64
C LYS A 281 9.85 16.96 -20.46
N PHE A 282 10.45 15.90 -19.93
CA PHE A 282 11.90 15.79 -19.91
C PHE A 282 12.45 15.39 -21.28
N VAL A 283 13.50 16.08 -21.73
CA VAL A 283 14.33 15.74 -22.88
C VAL A 283 15.78 15.92 -22.43
N GLU A 284 16.59 14.85 -22.47
CA GLU A 284 17.99 14.90 -22.01
C GLU A 284 18.11 15.52 -20.60
N ASP A 285 17.30 15.04 -19.65
CA ASP A 285 17.22 15.52 -18.26
C ASP A 285 16.77 16.98 -18.06
N LYS A 286 16.36 17.68 -19.12
CA LYS A 286 15.85 19.06 -19.08
C LYS A 286 14.33 19.08 -19.17
N LEU A 287 13.67 19.85 -18.31
CA LEU A 287 12.22 20.05 -18.38
C LEU A 287 11.90 21.07 -19.46
N VAL A 288 11.31 20.64 -20.57
CA VAL A 288 11.14 21.46 -21.78
C VAL A 288 9.67 21.64 -22.13
N VAL A 289 9.29 22.86 -22.54
CA VAL A 289 7.99 23.15 -23.15
C VAL A 289 7.90 22.48 -24.51
N TYR A 290 6.96 21.55 -24.69
CA TYR A 290 6.88 20.75 -25.93
C TYR A 290 5.57 20.89 -26.69
N ASP A 291 4.53 21.44 -26.07
CA ASP A 291 3.21 21.64 -26.68
C ASP A 291 2.38 22.62 -25.83
N TYR A 292 1.23 23.07 -26.33
CA TYR A 292 0.31 23.95 -25.61
C TYR A 292 -1.03 23.27 -25.34
N PHE A 293 -1.77 23.75 -24.34
CA PHE A 293 -3.20 23.50 -24.28
C PHE A 293 -3.95 24.50 -25.18
N ASP A 294 -5.28 24.49 -25.14
CA ASP A 294 -6.07 25.61 -25.64
C ASP A 294 -5.79 26.84 -24.75
N THR A 295 -4.90 27.71 -25.23
CA THR A 295 -4.35 28.83 -24.46
C THR A 295 -4.16 30.08 -25.32
N ALA A 296 -4.12 31.24 -24.67
CA ALA A 296 -3.98 32.53 -25.31
C ALA A 296 -2.62 32.68 -26.02
N ASP A 297 -2.58 33.42 -27.13
CA ASP A 297 -1.34 33.65 -27.89
C ASP A 297 -0.28 34.42 -27.10
N SER A 298 -0.69 35.19 -26.08
CA SER A 298 0.22 35.82 -25.13
C SER A 298 1.07 34.80 -24.35
N ILE A 299 0.52 33.63 -24.01
CA ILE A 299 1.25 32.54 -23.37
C ILE A 299 2.26 31.93 -24.35
N LYS A 300 1.86 31.66 -25.60
CA LYS A 300 2.73 31.11 -26.65
C LYS A 300 3.87 32.05 -27.04
N THR A 301 3.67 33.36 -26.89
CA THR A 301 4.71 34.36 -27.13
C THR A 301 5.73 34.40 -25.99
N ARG A 302 5.27 34.18 -24.75
CA ARG A 302 6.10 34.20 -23.54
C ARG A 302 6.85 32.90 -23.30
N PHE A 303 6.24 31.77 -23.62
CA PHE A 303 6.80 30.42 -23.46
C PHE A 303 6.79 29.76 -24.83
N LYS A 304 7.97 29.54 -25.41
CA LYS A 304 8.14 28.96 -26.74
C LYS A 304 8.40 27.46 -26.65
N LEU A 305 8.10 26.77 -27.74
CA LEU A 305 8.46 25.36 -27.89
C LEU A 305 9.98 25.24 -27.84
N GLY A 306 10.49 24.33 -27.00
CA GLY A 306 11.91 24.14 -26.78
C GLY A 306 12.49 24.92 -25.60
N ASP A 307 11.72 25.83 -24.99
CA ASP A 307 12.17 26.54 -23.79
C ASP A 307 12.41 25.54 -22.65
N GLU A 308 13.59 25.65 -22.03
CA GLU A 308 13.95 24.91 -20.81
C GLU A 308 13.42 25.67 -19.59
N ILE A 309 12.70 24.97 -18.71
CA ILE A 309 12.32 25.46 -17.40
C ILE A 309 13.38 25.00 -16.43
N THR A 310 14.09 25.95 -15.82
CA THR A 310 15.21 25.67 -14.91
C THR A 310 14.79 25.72 -13.44
N GLU A 311 13.76 26.51 -13.14
CA GLU A 311 13.18 26.66 -11.80
C GLU A 311 11.67 26.90 -11.83
N ILE A 312 11.00 26.52 -10.73
CA ILE A 312 9.59 26.81 -10.49
C ILE A 312 9.47 27.43 -9.10
N ASN A 313 8.88 28.62 -9.01
CA ASN A 313 8.78 29.44 -7.80
C ASN A 313 10.13 29.63 -7.09
N GLY A 314 11.22 29.77 -7.86
CA GLY A 314 12.58 29.91 -7.36
C GLY A 314 13.23 28.60 -6.85
N GLU A 315 12.56 27.45 -6.98
CA GLU A 315 13.13 26.13 -6.66
C GLU A 315 13.60 25.45 -7.95
N LYS A 316 14.87 25.02 -7.99
CA LYS A 316 15.45 24.36 -9.17
C LYS A 316 14.71 23.07 -9.49
N ILE A 317 14.56 22.74 -10.78
CA ILE A 317 13.94 21.47 -11.21
C ILE A 317 14.64 20.26 -10.58
N THR A 318 15.97 20.27 -10.44
CA THR A 318 16.72 19.18 -9.81
C THR A 318 16.36 18.94 -8.35
N ASP A 319 16.00 20.00 -7.61
CA ASP A 319 15.63 19.91 -6.20
C ASP A 319 14.17 19.47 -6.06
N LEU A 320 13.30 19.95 -6.95
CA LEU A 320 11.91 19.51 -7.06
C LEU A 320 11.80 18.02 -7.43
N ILE A 321 12.68 17.50 -8.31
CA ILE A 321 12.74 16.06 -8.60
C ILE A 321 13.04 15.29 -7.32
N LYS A 322 14.12 15.61 -6.59
CA LYS A 322 14.48 14.94 -5.33
C LYS A 322 13.38 15.00 -4.28
N LYS A 323 12.66 16.12 -4.22
CA LYS A 323 11.55 16.35 -3.30
C LYS A 323 10.34 15.44 -3.58
N TYR A 324 10.02 15.21 -4.85
CA TYR A 324 8.78 14.52 -5.24
C TYR A 324 8.97 13.12 -5.79
N GLU A 325 10.20 12.70 -6.14
CA GLU A 325 10.47 11.39 -6.74
C GLU A 325 10.10 10.21 -5.83
N GLY A 326 10.14 10.43 -4.51
CA GLY A 326 9.69 9.46 -3.50
C GLY A 326 8.17 9.37 -3.37
N LEU A 327 7.40 10.21 -4.07
CA LEU A 327 5.93 10.22 -4.06
C LEU A 327 5.32 9.71 -5.38
N VAL A 328 6.16 9.36 -6.35
CA VAL A 328 5.73 8.94 -7.68
C VAL A 328 6.23 7.52 -7.95
N ALA A 329 5.29 6.57 -8.03
CA ALA A 329 5.60 5.23 -8.46
C ALA A 329 5.91 5.19 -9.97
N ALA A 330 6.95 4.45 -10.31
CA ALA A 330 7.42 4.29 -11.67
C ALA A 330 8.29 3.02 -11.76
N SER A 331 8.24 2.34 -12.89
CA SER A 331 9.05 1.14 -13.14
C SER A 331 10.54 1.39 -13.35
N ASN A 332 10.93 2.63 -13.63
CA ASN A 332 12.31 3.07 -13.80
C ASN A 332 12.39 4.61 -13.74
N TYR A 333 13.62 5.14 -13.77
CA TYR A 333 13.87 6.58 -13.69
C TYR A 333 13.25 7.38 -14.84
N ASP A 334 13.36 6.92 -16.08
CA ASP A 334 12.75 7.60 -17.24
C ASP A 334 11.22 7.70 -17.12
N THR A 335 10.59 6.63 -16.66
CA THR A 335 9.14 6.62 -16.38
C THR A 335 8.80 7.57 -15.23
N LYS A 336 9.70 7.71 -14.25
CA LYS A 336 9.53 8.66 -13.16
C LYS A 336 9.60 10.09 -13.68
N LEU A 337 10.58 10.42 -14.51
CA LEU A 337 10.68 11.72 -15.18
C LEU A 337 9.47 11.98 -16.10
N ARG A 338 8.92 10.95 -16.76
CA ARG A 338 7.67 11.10 -17.53
C ARG A 338 6.47 11.46 -16.63
N ASN A 339 6.36 10.86 -15.44
CA ASN A 339 5.20 11.00 -14.56
C ASN A 339 5.26 12.26 -13.66
N LEU A 340 6.46 12.66 -13.22
CA LEU A 340 6.70 13.76 -12.29
C LEU A 340 6.07 15.10 -12.72
N PRO A 341 6.16 15.54 -14.00
CA PRO A 341 5.57 16.79 -14.42
C PRO A 341 4.06 16.86 -14.20
N LEU A 342 3.32 15.84 -14.64
CA LEU A 342 1.87 15.81 -14.46
C LEU A 342 1.46 15.53 -13.00
N ALA A 343 2.34 14.92 -12.21
CA ALA A 343 2.06 14.64 -10.80
C ALA A 343 2.28 15.88 -9.92
N PHE A 344 3.35 16.64 -10.13
CA PHE A 344 3.77 17.71 -9.21
C PHE A 344 4.34 18.96 -9.90
N LEU A 345 5.19 18.84 -10.93
CA LEU A 345 5.95 20.01 -11.42
C LEU A 345 5.08 20.99 -12.23
N ALA A 346 4.16 20.48 -13.03
CA ALA A 346 3.28 21.30 -13.87
C ALA A 346 1.98 21.70 -13.16
N ARG A 347 1.95 21.63 -11.82
CA ARG A 347 0.74 21.83 -11.02
C ARG A 347 0.97 22.78 -9.84
N SER A 348 -0.06 23.52 -9.46
CA SER A 348 -0.03 24.41 -8.28
C SER A 348 -1.41 24.64 -7.69
N ASN A 349 -1.46 25.02 -6.41
CA ASN A 349 -2.70 25.52 -5.80
C ASN A 349 -2.90 27.03 -6.05
N ASP A 350 -1.83 27.74 -6.42
CA ASP A 350 -1.88 29.15 -6.76
C ASP A 350 -2.36 29.35 -8.21
N THR A 351 -2.97 30.50 -8.47
CA THR A 351 -3.38 30.90 -9.82
C THR A 351 -2.22 31.44 -10.65
N ASN A 352 -1.10 31.77 -10.01
CA ASN A 352 0.13 32.22 -10.63
C ASN A 352 1.26 31.25 -10.29
N LEU A 353 2.07 30.90 -11.29
CA LEU A 353 3.29 30.12 -11.12
C LEU A 353 4.44 30.90 -11.77
N HIS A 354 5.56 31.04 -11.06
CA HIS A 354 6.76 31.65 -11.62
C HIS A 354 7.68 30.55 -12.12
N THR A 355 8.20 30.71 -13.33
CA THR A 355 9.18 29.79 -13.92
C THR A 355 10.35 30.60 -14.44
N GLY A 356 11.56 30.11 -14.23
CA GLY A 356 12.80 30.74 -14.67
C GLY A 356 13.53 29.95 -15.74
#